data_AF-X0RJF9-F1
#
_entry.id   AF-X0RJF9-F1
#
_cell.length_a   1.000
_cell.length_b   1.000
_cell.length_c   1.000
_cell.angle_alpha   90.00
_cell.angle_beta   90.00
_cell.angle_gamma   90.00
#
_symmetry.space_group_name_H-M   'P 1'
#
loop_
_entity.id
_entity.type
_entity.pdbx_description
1 polymer ?
#
loop_
_entity_poly.entity_id
_entity_poly.type
_entity_poly.pdbx_seq_one_letter_code
_entity_poly.pdbx_strand_id
1 'polypeptide(L)'
;FLSLAGTGESTASKLFLGWFGPRGLASIVFAIIVVNKGVPGGQFVAMVVVLTVFFSLVAHGVSANPLAKLLGQREGTKEAST
;
A
#
# COMPACT_ATOMS: atom_id res chain seq x y z
N PHE A 1 5.71 4.03 -8.94
CA PHE A 1 6.75 4.96 -9.44
C PHE A 1 6.92 4.86 -10.95
N LEU A 2 7.34 3.71 -11.50
CA LEU A 2 7.51 3.54 -12.96
C LEU A 2 6.20 3.75 -13.74
N SER A 3 5.07 3.27 -13.21
CA SER A 3 3.74 3.51 -13.79
C SER A 3 3.31 4.98 -13.84
N LEU A 4 4.01 5.85 -13.10
CA LEU A 4 3.76 7.29 -13.06
C LEU A 4 4.90 8.08 -13.74
N ALA A 5 5.78 7.40 -14.49
CA ALA A 5 6.76 8.09 -15.30
C ALA A 5 6.04 8.94 -16.37
N GLY A 6 6.49 10.18 -16.57
CA GLY A 6 5.91 11.09 -17.57
C GLY A 6 4.65 11.85 -17.15
N THR A 7 4.09 11.63 -15.95
CA THR A 7 2.85 12.31 -15.52
C THR A 7 3.03 13.74 -15.00
N GLY A 8 4.26 14.27 -14.97
CA GLY A 8 4.57 15.58 -14.37
C GLY A 8 4.53 15.61 -12.82
N GLU A 9 3.98 14.57 -12.19
CA GLU A 9 3.88 14.46 -10.73
C GLU A 9 5.23 14.52 -10.02
N SER A 10 5.24 15.10 -8.82
CA SER A 10 6.43 15.15 -7.98
C SER A 10 6.86 13.74 -7.56
N THR A 11 8.16 13.56 -7.30
CA THR A 11 8.70 12.29 -6.76
C THR A 11 8.04 11.93 -5.44
N ALA A 12 7.71 12.92 -4.60
CA ALA A 12 7.06 12.70 -3.31
C ALA A 12 5.64 12.16 -3.49
N SER A 13 4.83 12.75 -4.38
CA SER A 13 3.48 12.26 -4.72
C SER A 13 3.52 10.85 -5.30
N LYS A 14 4.46 10.57 -6.21
CA LYS A 14 4.62 9.23 -6.81
C LYS A 14 4.96 8.15 -5.79
N LEU A 15 5.81 8.47 -4.82
CA LEU A 15 6.18 7.56 -3.74
C LEU A 15 5.05 7.40 -2.73
N PHE A 16 4.37 8.49 -2.36
CA PHE A 16 3.21 8.43 -1.48
C PHE A 16 2.09 7.59 -2.08
N LEU A 17 1.75 7.80 -3.35
CA LEU A 17 0.73 7.01 -4.04
C LEU A 17 1.11 5.53 -4.13
N GLY A 18 2.39 5.22 -4.36
CA GLY A 18 2.88 3.84 -4.34
C GLY A 18 2.89 3.22 -2.93
N TRP A 19 3.14 4.04 -1.91
CA TRP A 19 3.12 3.63 -0.51
C TRP A 19 1.70 3.46 0.02
N PHE A 20 0.71 4.19 -0.48
CA PHE A 20 -0.69 4.13 -0.02
C PHE A 20 -1.52 3.03 -0.70
N GLY A 21 -0.95 1.83 -0.81
CA GLY A 21 -1.58 0.66 -1.44
C GLY A 21 -1.75 -0.52 -0.48
N PRO A 22 -2.49 -0.37 0.64
CA PRO A 22 -2.58 -1.40 1.65
C PRO A 22 -3.23 -2.68 1.10
N ARG A 23 -2.71 -3.83 1.53
CA ARG A 23 -3.38 -5.13 1.30
C ARG A 23 -4.58 -5.25 2.25
N GLY A 24 -5.67 -5.88 1.78
CA GLY A 24 -6.93 -5.89 2.51
C GLY A 24 -7.85 -7.06 2.12
N LEU A 25 -9.15 -6.77 2.01
CA LEU A 25 -10.23 -7.76 1.93
C LEU A 25 -10.09 -8.72 0.73
N ALA A 26 -9.70 -8.22 -0.44
CA ALA A 26 -9.53 -9.06 -1.64
C ALA A 26 -8.51 -10.19 -1.42
N SER A 27 -7.39 -9.90 -0.75
CA SER A 27 -6.38 -10.91 -0.43
C SER A 27 -6.93 -11.99 0.51
N ILE A 28 -7.70 -11.59 1.52
CA ILE A 28 -8.33 -12.53 2.47
C ILE A 28 -9.37 -13.42 1.76
N VAL A 29 -10.21 -12.85 0.90
CA VAL A 29 -11.20 -13.62 0.13
C VAL A 29 -10.50 -14.66 -0.76
N PHE A 30 -9.40 -14.31 -1.43
CA PHE A 30 -8.63 -15.28 -2.21
C PHE A 30 -7.98 -16.35 -1.34
N ALA A 31 -7.45 -16.02 -0.17
CA ALA A 31 -6.93 -17.02 0.75
C ALA A 31 -8.00 -18.04 1.18
N ILE A 32 -9.22 -17.57 1.46
CA ILE A 32 -10.36 -18.44 1.78
C ILE A 32 -10.70 -19.36 0.60
N ILE A 33 -10.71 -18.83 -0.63
CA ILE A 33 -10.95 -19.63 -1.84
C ILE A 33 -9.88 -20.73 -1.99
N VAL A 34 -8.61 -20.39 -1.80
CA VAL A 34 -7.47 -21.34 -1.91
C VAL A 34 -7.59 -22.47 -0.88
N VAL A 35 -7.91 -22.14 0.37
CA VAL A 35 -8.12 -23.14 1.44
C VAL A 35 -9.33 -24.01 1.11
N ASN A 36 -10.46 -23.43 0.72
CA ASN A 36 -11.68 -24.16 0.38
C ASN A 36 -11.52 -25.08 -0.84
N LYS A 37 -10.64 -24.75 -1.77
CA LYS A 37 -10.32 -25.58 -2.93
C LYS A 37 -9.36 -26.74 -2.61
N GLY A 38 -8.86 -26.84 -1.38
CA GLY A 38 -7.94 -27.89 -0.96
C GLY A 38 -6.61 -27.84 -1.70
N VAL A 39 -6.18 -26.65 -2.11
CA VAL A 39 -4.90 -26.48 -2.82
C VAL A 39 -3.76 -26.99 -1.94
N PRO A 40 -2.82 -27.80 -2.47
CA PRO A 40 -1.65 -28.24 -1.72
C PRO A 40 -0.90 -27.03 -1.13
N GLY A 41 -0.69 -27.03 0.18
CA GLY A 41 -0.07 -25.89 0.89
C GLY A 41 -0.98 -24.68 1.09
N GLY A 42 -2.29 -24.77 0.80
CA GLY A 42 -3.24 -23.66 0.91
C GLY A 42 -3.31 -23.03 2.30
N GLN A 43 -3.17 -23.83 3.36
CA GLN A 43 -3.13 -23.31 4.74
C GLN A 43 -1.90 -22.45 5.00
N PHE A 44 -0.74 -22.82 4.44
CA PHE A 44 0.49 -22.04 4.54
C PHE A 44 0.35 -20.71 3.78
N VAL A 45 -0.20 -20.76 2.56
CA VAL A 45 -0.49 -19.56 1.77
C VAL A 45 -1.43 -18.63 2.52
N ALA A 46 -2.50 -19.16 3.11
CA ALA A 46 -3.44 -18.38 3.90
C ALA A 46 -2.76 -17.69 5.10
N MET A 47 -1.86 -18.39 5.81
CA MET A 47 -1.09 -17.79 6.91
C MET A 47 -0.21 -16.63 6.44
N VAL A 48 0.51 -16.80 5.32
CA VAL A 48 1.33 -15.74 4.72
C VAL A 48 0.46 -14.54 4.34
N VAL A 49 -0.70 -14.78 3.74
CA VAL A 49 -1.63 -13.71 3.35
C VAL A 49 -2.13 -12.95 4.58
N VAL A 50 -2.57 -13.64 5.63
CA VAL A 50 -3.05 -13.01 6.86
C VAL A 50 -1.96 -12.15 7.49
N LEU A 51 -0.73 -12.67 7.61
CA LEU A 51 0.39 -11.90 8.15
C LEU A 51 0.72 -10.68 7.27
N THR A 52 0.72 -10.84 5.95
CA THR A 52 0.97 -9.75 5.00
C THR A 52 -0.08 -8.65 5.14
N VAL A 53 -1.36 -9.01 5.21
CA VAL A 53 -2.46 -8.06 5.40
C VAL A 53 -2.31 -7.36 6.75
N PHE A 54 -2.04 -8.10 7.83
CA PHE A 54 -1.87 -7.53 9.16
C PHE A 54 -0.73 -6.50 9.20
N PHE A 55 0.47 -6.88 8.75
CA PHE A 55 1.62 -5.96 8.73
C PHE A 55 1.38 -4.78 7.79
N SER A 56 0.73 -5.00 6.64
CA SER A 56 0.36 -3.92 5.74
C SER A 56 -0.58 -2.92 6.42
N LEU A 57 -1.65 -3.39 7.06
CA LEU A 57 -2.61 -2.52 7.73
C LEU A 57 -1.96 -1.72 8.87
N VAL A 58 -1.11 -2.35 9.69
CA VAL A 58 -0.39 -1.66 10.76
C VAL A 58 0.58 -0.62 10.19
N ALA A 59 1.41 -1.00 9.21
CA ALA A 59 2.39 -0.10 8.62
C ALA A 59 1.72 1.11 7.94
N HIS A 60 0.64 0.89 7.18
CA HIS A 60 -0.08 1.96 6.50
C HIS A 60 -0.90 2.80 7.50
N GLY A 61 -1.55 2.18 8.48
CA GLY A 61 -2.30 2.89 9.50
C GLY A 61 -1.43 3.84 10.33
N VAL A 62 -0.23 3.40 10.74
CA VAL A 62 0.72 4.23 11.46
C VAL A 62 1.33 5.32 10.57
N SER A 63 1.66 4.99 9.32
CA SER A 63 2.31 5.95 8.40
C SER A 63 1.35 6.92 7.72
N ALA A 64 0.04 6.67 7.73
CA ALA A 64 -0.94 7.43 6.96
C ALA A 64 -0.92 8.94 7.26
N ASN A 65 -1.20 9.31 8.51
CA ASN A 65 -1.23 10.69 8.96
C ASN A 65 0.11 11.43 8.82
N PRO A 66 1.25 10.87 9.28
CA PRO A 66 2.53 11.59 9.17
C PRO A 66 2.99 11.77 7.72
N LEU A 67 2.80 10.79 6.84
CA LEU A 67 3.18 10.92 5.43
C LEU A 67 2.27 11.89 4.68
N ALA A 68 0.96 11.89 4.94
CA ALA A 68 0.04 12.86 4.34
C ALA A 68 0.42 14.30 4.72
N LYS A 69 0.76 14.53 6.00
CA LYS A 69 1.24 15.84 6.47
C LYS A 69 2.55 16.25 5.80
N LEU A 70 3.52 15.33 5.71
CA LEU A 70 4.81 15.59 5.06
C LEU A 70 4.64 15.91 3.57
N LEU A 71 3.76 15.19 2.87
CA LEU A 71 3.48 15.46 1.46
C LEU A 71 2.88 16.86 1.28
N GLY A 72 1.86 17.22 2.08
CA GLY A 72 1.25 18.54 2.04
C GLY A 72 2.25 19.68 2.27
N GLN A 73 3.19 19.51 3.22
CA GLN A 73 4.25 20.48 3.46
C GLN A 73 5.22 20.63 2.28
N ARG A 74 5.59 19.50 1.65
CA ARG A 74 6.54 19.50 0.52
C ARG A 74 5.94 20.11 -0.74
N GLU A 75 4.70 19.79 -1.07
CA GLU A 75 4.04 20.38 -2.24
C GLU A 75 3.74 21.87 -2.02
N GLY A 76 3.28 22.27 -0.83
CA GLY A 76 3.04 23.70 -0.51
C GLY A 76 4.31 24.56 -0.52
N THR A 77 5.46 24.02 -0.11
CA THR A 77 6.76 24.73 -0.20
C THR A 77 7.19 24.92 -1.66
N LYS A 78 6.86 23.96 -2.53
CA LYS A 78 7.22 23.97 -3.95
C LYS A 78 6.42 25.02 -4.71
N GLU A 79 5.13 25.16 -4.42
CA GLU A 79 4.28 26.22 -4.99
C GLU A 79 4.73 27.63 -4.58
N ALA A 80 5.16 27.83 -3.33
CA ALA A 80 5.62 29.13 -2.84
C ALA A 80 7.00 29.59 -3.38
N SER A 81 7.74 28.70 -4.07
CA SER A 81 9.08 28.98 -4.62
C SER A 81 9.10 29.14 -6.16
N THR A 82 7.93 29.03 -6.81
CA THR A 82 7.70 29.25 -8.26
C THR A 82 6.88 30.50 -8.49
#